data_AF-A0A2N5KGT2-F1
#
_entry.id   AF-A0A2N5KGT2-F1
#
_cell.length_a   1.000
_cell.length_b   1.000
_cell.length_c   1.000
_cell.angle_alpha   90.00
_cell.angle_beta   90.00
_cell.angle_gamma   90.00
#
_symmetry.space_group_name_H-M   'P 1'
#
loop_
_entity.id
_entity.type
_entity.pdbx_description
1 polymer ?
#
loop_
_entity_poly.entity_id
_entity_poly.type
_entity_poly.pdbx_seq_one_letter_code
_entity_poly.pdbx_strand_id
1 'polypeptide(L)'
;MPEDPQLHAIVTYLQTHRATHDRELLRQQLLHDGVPADLVDQAMEQVYGQSTVAPTNPAAPTSTPESNVGSEQSTSPSVSSMNNPAEVERIRSYLEQHRDTYDREALRRKLLNDGLAPQAVDLAFAQVYGLTIPAAEVPPDPQANRRPFLVTLFGVLLLNFVAGCTFSGIIFTLQAFNPSMFLLAALIPLEMAIMAYFWRRNHPVARGFMWALIGSLPVVAMGLLLGFCIGIVSSY
;
A
#
# COMPACT_ATOMS: atom_id res chain seq x y z
N MET A 1 47.93 -0.70 -1.00
CA MET A 1 46.81 0.12 -1.51
C MET A 1 45.99 0.51 -0.31
N PRO A 2 45.71 1.80 -0.07
CA PRO A 2 44.84 2.20 1.04
C PRO A 2 43.42 1.69 0.74
N GLU A 3 42.88 0.85 1.61
CA GLU A 3 41.49 0.43 1.53
C GLU A 3 40.61 1.66 1.77
N ASP A 4 39.62 1.86 0.90
CA ASP A 4 38.71 3.00 0.99
C ASP A 4 37.87 2.85 2.27
N PRO A 5 38.00 3.76 3.27
CA PRO A 5 37.31 3.62 4.55
C PRO A 5 35.79 3.58 4.40
N GLN A 6 35.25 4.14 3.30
CA GLN A 6 33.83 4.10 3.00
C GLN A 6 33.36 2.68 2.63
N LEU A 7 34.17 1.95 1.86
CA LEU A 7 33.83 0.57 1.46
C LEU A 7 33.75 -0.35 2.68
N HIS A 8 34.67 -0.21 3.63
CA HIS A 8 34.66 -1.00 4.87
C HIS A 8 33.40 -0.74 5.71
N ALA A 9 32.96 0.52 5.81
CA ALA A 9 31.74 0.87 6.54
C ALA A 9 30.49 0.23 5.90
N ILE A 10 30.39 0.27 4.57
CA ILE A 10 29.26 -0.31 3.82
C ILE A 10 29.25 -1.84 3.97
N VAL A 11 30.40 -2.50 3.85
CA VAL A 11 30.51 -3.96 4.02
C VAL A 11 30.10 -4.38 5.45
N THR A 12 30.54 -3.63 6.46
CA THR A 12 30.15 -3.90 7.86
C THR A 12 28.64 -3.75 8.07
N TYR A 13 28.05 -2.70 7.48
CA TYR A 13 26.61 -2.48 7.52
C TYR A 13 25.82 -3.63 6.87
N LEU A 14 26.23 -4.04 5.66
CA LEU A 14 25.62 -5.16 4.92
C LEU A 14 25.73 -6.47 5.70
N GLN A 15 26.88 -6.78 6.31
CA GLN A 15 27.06 -8.00 7.12
C GLN A 15 26.13 -8.04 8.33
N THR A 16 25.88 -6.90 8.96
CA THR A 16 24.98 -6.79 10.13
C THR A 16 23.53 -7.01 9.75
N HIS A 17 23.11 -6.52 8.57
CA HIS A 17 21.70 -6.52 8.15
C HIS A 17 21.33 -7.67 7.19
N ARG A 18 22.30 -8.46 6.70
CA ARG A 18 22.05 -9.56 5.74
C ARG A 18 21.10 -10.65 6.24
N ALA A 19 20.97 -10.80 7.56
CA ALA A 19 20.13 -11.85 8.17
C ALA A 19 18.65 -11.47 8.18
N THR A 20 18.34 -10.17 8.16
CA THR A 20 16.98 -9.64 8.37
C THR A 20 16.38 -8.99 7.13
N HIS A 21 17.20 -8.59 6.16
CA HIS A 21 16.75 -7.85 4.98
C HIS A 21 17.10 -8.57 3.68
N ASP A 22 16.22 -8.43 2.69
CA ASP A 22 16.47 -8.93 1.33
C ASP A 22 17.59 -8.13 0.66
N ARG A 23 18.35 -8.81 -0.21
CA ARG A 23 19.51 -8.27 -0.92
C ARG A 23 19.15 -7.01 -1.70
N GLU A 24 18.02 -7.02 -2.40
CA GLU A 24 17.60 -5.90 -3.26
C GLU A 24 17.15 -4.69 -2.43
N LEU A 25 16.55 -4.93 -1.27
CA LEU A 25 16.12 -3.87 -0.36
C LEU A 25 17.33 -3.13 0.22
N LEU A 26 18.38 -3.85 0.65
CA LEU A 26 19.62 -3.24 1.13
C LEU A 26 20.32 -2.41 0.04
N ARG A 27 20.31 -2.89 -1.22
CA ARG A 27 20.84 -2.13 -2.37
C ARG A 27 20.09 -0.82 -2.55
N GLN A 28 18.76 -0.86 -2.60
CA GLN A 28 17.93 0.34 -2.79
C GLN A 28 18.10 1.34 -1.66
N GLN A 29 18.24 0.86 -0.42
CA GLN A 29 18.44 1.73 0.73
C GLN A 29 19.79 2.46 0.67
N LEU A 30 20.88 1.77 0.33
CA LEU A 30 22.19 2.41 0.18
C LEU A 30 22.21 3.44 -0.96
N LEU A 31 21.53 3.16 -2.08
CA LEU A 31 21.39 4.12 -3.18
C LEU A 31 20.55 5.34 -2.77
N HIS A 32 19.49 5.13 -1.99
CA HIS A 32 18.67 6.19 -1.45
C HIS A 32 19.47 7.09 -0.48
N ASP A 33 20.38 6.50 0.29
CA ASP A 33 21.27 7.22 1.22
C ASP A 33 22.42 7.97 0.52
N GLY A 34 22.42 7.97 -0.83
CA GLY A 34 23.36 8.73 -1.65
C GLY A 34 24.72 8.03 -1.83
N VAL A 35 24.82 6.74 -1.50
CA VAL A 35 26.04 5.96 -1.76
C VAL A 35 26.19 5.75 -3.28
N PRO A 36 27.37 6.04 -3.87
CA PRO A 36 27.62 5.80 -5.29
C PRO A 36 27.34 4.35 -5.67
N ALA A 37 26.64 4.14 -6.80
CA ALA A 37 26.24 2.81 -7.25
C ALA A 37 27.42 1.85 -7.40
N ASP A 38 28.57 2.34 -7.87
CA ASP A 38 29.78 1.54 -8.05
C ASP A 38 30.31 0.95 -6.73
N LEU A 39 30.25 1.73 -5.63
CA LEU A 39 30.66 1.28 -4.30
C LEU A 39 29.66 0.29 -3.70
N VAL A 40 28.36 0.50 -3.95
CA VAL A 40 27.31 -0.45 -3.54
C VAL A 40 27.51 -1.79 -4.25
N ASP A 41 27.73 -1.77 -5.57
CA ASP A 41 27.94 -2.99 -6.34
C ASP A 41 29.20 -3.75 -5.90
N GLN A 42 30.30 -3.04 -5.67
CA GLN A 42 31.54 -3.62 -5.15
C GLN A 42 31.37 -4.25 -3.76
N ALA A 43 30.67 -3.57 -2.84
CA ALA A 43 30.39 -4.10 -1.50
C ALA A 43 29.46 -5.31 -1.55
N MET A 44 28.45 -5.28 -2.43
CA MET A 44 27.51 -6.38 -2.62
C MET A 44 28.18 -7.61 -3.23
N GLU A 45 29.10 -7.43 -4.18
CA GLU A 45 29.91 -8.52 -4.73
C GLU A 45 30.85 -9.10 -3.66
N GLN A 46 31.44 -8.28 -2.79
CA GLN A 46 32.31 -8.77 -1.72
C GLN A 46 31.56 -9.59 -0.66
N VAL A 47 30.34 -9.17 -0.28
CA VAL A 47 29.53 -9.83 0.76
C VAL A 47 28.78 -11.06 0.24
N TYR A 48 28.23 -11.00 -0.98
CA TYR A 48 27.38 -12.05 -1.55
C TYR A 48 28.05 -12.89 -2.65
N GLY A 49 29.09 -12.36 -3.30
CA GLY A 49 29.82 -13.07 -4.36
C GLY A 49 30.67 -14.24 -3.85
N GLN A 50 30.97 -14.31 -2.54
CA GLN A 50 31.68 -15.44 -1.95
C GLN A 50 30.79 -16.68 -1.69
N SER A 51 29.47 -16.57 -1.83
CA SER A 51 28.53 -17.70 -1.55
C SER A 51 28.20 -18.58 -2.75
N THR A 52 28.79 -18.38 -3.93
CA THR A 52 28.46 -19.15 -5.15
C THR A 52 29.32 -20.40 -5.39
N VAL A 53 30.23 -20.77 -4.47
CA VAL A 53 30.91 -22.08 -4.57
C VAL A 53 30.08 -23.14 -3.85
N ALA A 54 29.10 -23.68 -4.56
CA ALA A 54 28.34 -24.84 -4.11
C ALA A 54 29.27 -26.08 -3.97
N PRO A 55 29.19 -26.84 -2.87
CA PRO A 55 29.78 -28.16 -2.83
C PRO A 55 28.97 -29.10 -3.72
N THR A 56 29.59 -29.55 -4.80
CA THR A 56 29.11 -30.67 -5.62
C THR A 56 29.04 -31.92 -4.74
N ASN A 57 27.84 -32.40 -4.43
CA ASN A 57 27.65 -33.76 -3.91
C ASN A 57 26.58 -34.49 -4.75
N PRO A 58 26.91 -35.64 -5.37
CA PRO A 58 26.00 -36.39 -6.22
C PRO A 58 25.22 -37.49 -5.46
N ALA A 59 24.10 -37.91 -6.06
CA ALA A 59 23.26 -39.11 -5.78
C ALA A 59 22.29 -39.02 -4.57
N ALA A 60 20.96 -38.83 -4.79
CA ALA A 60 19.90 -39.82 -5.11
C ALA A 60 19.17 -40.35 -3.85
N PRO A 61 17.94 -40.94 -3.88
CA PRO A 61 16.84 -40.89 -4.86
C PRO A 61 15.46 -40.51 -4.24
N THR A 62 14.51 -40.30 -5.15
CA THR A 62 13.04 -40.41 -5.09
C THR A 62 12.40 -41.19 -3.92
N SER A 63 11.46 -40.55 -3.22
CA SER A 63 10.22 -41.19 -2.76
C SER A 63 9.11 -40.16 -2.55
N THR A 64 8.16 -40.18 -3.48
CA THR A 64 6.85 -39.52 -3.39
C THR A 64 5.93 -40.36 -2.50
N PRO A 65 5.18 -39.78 -1.56
CA PRO A 65 3.93 -40.36 -1.10
C PRO A 65 2.76 -39.61 -1.71
N GLU A 66 1.94 -40.34 -2.46
CA GLU A 66 0.53 -40.03 -2.68
C GLU A 66 -0.15 -39.69 -1.34
N SER A 67 -0.85 -38.56 -1.29
CA SER A 67 -1.89 -38.35 -0.29
C SER A 67 -3.12 -37.75 -0.95
N ASN A 68 -3.95 -38.68 -1.41
CA ASN A 68 -5.40 -38.75 -1.38
C ASN A 68 -6.22 -37.45 -1.34
N VAL A 69 -7.08 -37.34 -2.35
CA VAL A 69 -8.20 -36.43 -2.49
C VAL A 69 -9.25 -36.69 -1.40
N GLY A 70 -9.57 -35.65 -0.63
CA GLY A 70 -10.73 -35.60 0.26
C GLY A 70 -11.51 -34.33 0.00
N SER A 71 -12.64 -34.47 -0.68
CA SER A 71 -13.58 -33.41 -1.02
C SER A 71 -14.34 -32.88 0.21
N GLU A 72 -14.86 -31.66 0.02
CA GLU A 72 -15.98 -31.03 0.76
C GLU A 72 -15.67 -30.45 2.14
N GLN A 73 -15.65 -29.11 2.24
CA GLN A 73 -16.81 -28.36 2.76
C GLN A 73 -16.53 -26.85 2.62
N SER A 74 -17.05 -26.24 1.55
CA SER A 74 -17.18 -24.78 1.46
C SER A 74 -18.26 -24.31 2.43
N THR A 75 -17.87 -24.04 3.67
CA THR A 75 -18.64 -23.17 4.55
C THR A 75 -18.27 -21.72 4.21
N SER A 76 -19.29 -20.98 3.77
CA SER A 76 -19.23 -19.53 3.59
C SER A 76 -18.62 -18.85 4.82
N PRO A 77 -17.73 -17.86 4.69
CA PRO A 77 -17.18 -17.15 5.83
C PRO A 77 -18.30 -16.34 6.50
N SER A 78 -18.84 -16.89 7.57
CA SER A 78 -19.72 -16.20 8.49
C SER A 78 -18.91 -15.07 9.13
N VAL A 79 -19.23 -13.82 8.81
CA VAL A 79 -18.59 -12.58 9.28
C VAL A 79 -18.90 -12.31 10.77
N SER A 80 -19.14 -13.37 11.56
CA SER A 80 -19.71 -13.32 12.91
C SER A 80 -18.87 -14.11 13.92
N SER A 81 -17.54 -13.93 13.91
CA SER A 81 -16.68 -14.34 15.02
C SER A 81 -15.64 -13.27 15.29
N MET A 82 -16.13 -12.09 15.67
CA MET A 82 -15.24 -10.97 15.96
C MET A 82 -14.48 -11.12 17.28
N ASN A 83 -14.73 -12.16 18.09
CA ASN A 83 -14.00 -12.49 19.32
C ASN A 83 -14.41 -13.89 19.83
N ASN A 84 -14.06 -14.98 19.14
CA ASN A 84 -14.37 -16.31 19.65
C ASN A 84 -13.30 -16.72 20.70
N PRO A 85 -13.64 -16.79 22.00
CA PRO A 85 -12.66 -17.10 23.05
C PRO A 85 -12.05 -18.50 22.89
N ALA A 86 -12.79 -19.44 22.27
CA ALA A 86 -12.29 -20.78 22.01
C ALA A 86 -11.19 -20.82 20.94
N GLU A 87 -11.18 -19.87 20.00
CA GLU A 87 -10.15 -19.76 18.97
C GLU A 87 -8.85 -19.22 19.55
N VAL A 88 -8.95 -18.16 20.36
CA VAL A 88 -7.81 -17.56 21.08
C VAL A 88 -7.10 -18.61 21.95
N GLU A 89 -7.87 -19.45 22.65
CA GLU A 89 -7.32 -20.49 23.52
C GLU A 89 -6.56 -21.59 22.74
N ARG A 90 -7.02 -21.95 21.53
CA ARG A 90 -6.30 -22.87 20.65
C ARG A 90 -5.00 -22.27 20.16
N ILE A 91 -5.02 -20.99 19.76
CA ILE A 91 -3.81 -20.26 19.33
C ILE A 91 -2.81 -20.18 20.49
N ARG A 92 -3.30 -19.89 21.70
CA ARG A 92 -2.49 -19.83 22.93
C ARG A 92 -1.76 -21.15 23.18
N SER A 93 -2.50 -22.27 23.17
CA SER A 93 -1.92 -23.61 23.35
C SER A 93 -0.88 -23.94 22.28
N TYR A 94 -1.14 -23.56 21.02
CA TYR A 94 -0.20 -23.76 19.92
C TYR A 94 1.10 -22.95 20.10
N LEU A 95 0.97 -21.70 20.52
CA LEU A 95 2.11 -20.81 20.80
C LEU A 95 2.94 -21.34 21.97
N GLU A 96 2.32 -21.77 23.06
CA GLU A 96 3.03 -22.36 24.21
C GLU A 96 3.84 -23.61 23.81
N GLN A 97 3.31 -24.44 22.92
CA GLN A 97 3.99 -25.64 22.44
C GLN A 97 5.20 -25.33 21.52
N HIS A 98 5.15 -24.23 20.77
CA HIS A 98 6.12 -23.96 19.69
C HIS A 98 7.02 -22.73 19.94
N ARG A 99 6.86 -22.03 21.07
CA ARG A 99 7.59 -20.79 21.38
C ARG A 99 9.11 -20.94 21.40
N ASP A 100 9.63 -22.10 21.78
CA ASP A 100 11.07 -22.33 21.93
C ASP A 100 11.73 -22.82 20.62
N THR A 101 10.92 -23.21 19.63
CA THR A 101 11.39 -23.83 18.38
C THR A 101 11.39 -22.84 17.21
N TYR A 102 10.46 -21.90 17.19
CA TYR A 102 10.26 -20.99 16.06
C TYR A 102 10.35 -19.54 16.50
N ASP A 103 10.88 -18.71 15.61
CA ASP A 103 10.88 -17.27 15.81
C ASP A 103 9.45 -16.70 15.86
N ARG A 104 9.27 -15.65 16.67
CA ARG A 104 7.98 -15.02 16.95
C ARG A 104 7.29 -14.55 15.67
N GLU A 105 8.04 -13.92 14.76
CA GLU A 105 7.48 -13.41 13.50
C GLU A 105 7.10 -14.54 12.55
N ALA A 106 7.85 -15.64 12.57
CA ALA A 106 7.55 -16.83 11.79
C ALA A 106 6.24 -17.48 12.26
N LEU A 107 6.04 -17.60 13.59
CA LEU A 107 4.79 -18.11 14.16
C LEU A 107 3.60 -17.21 13.81
N ARG A 108 3.75 -15.88 13.91
CA ARG A 108 2.68 -14.94 13.55
C ARG A 108 2.31 -15.05 12.08
N ARG A 109 3.29 -15.06 11.18
CA ARG A 109 3.05 -15.24 9.74
C ARG A 109 2.36 -16.55 9.43
N LYS A 110 2.79 -17.65 10.07
CA LYS A 110 2.16 -18.96 9.89
C LYS A 110 0.69 -18.95 10.29
N LEU A 111 0.37 -18.43 11.48
CA LEU A 111 -1.01 -18.35 11.96
C LEU A 111 -1.91 -17.48 11.08
N LEU A 112 -1.38 -16.37 10.55
CA LEU A 112 -2.10 -15.53 9.58
C LEU A 112 -2.30 -16.23 8.23
N ASN A 113 -1.30 -16.99 7.76
CA ASN A 113 -1.40 -17.78 6.53
C ASN A 113 -2.39 -18.95 6.66
N ASP A 114 -2.57 -19.48 7.86
CA ASP A 114 -3.56 -20.51 8.18
C ASP A 114 -5.01 -19.94 8.21
N GLY A 115 -5.19 -18.65 7.91
CA GLY A 115 -6.49 -17.99 7.78
C GLY A 115 -7.10 -17.51 9.10
N LEU A 116 -6.32 -17.51 10.19
CA LEU A 116 -6.80 -17.06 11.50
C LEU A 116 -6.98 -15.54 11.53
N ALA A 117 -7.97 -15.09 12.31
CA ALA A 117 -8.26 -13.67 12.44
C ALA A 117 -7.07 -12.92 13.07
N PRO A 118 -6.56 -11.83 12.47
CA PRO A 118 -5.40 -11.10 12.99
C PRO A 118 -5.56 -10.64 14.44
N GLN A 119 -6.78 -10.25 14.81
CA GLN A 119 -7.12 -9.80 16.16
C GLN A 119 -7.01 -10.92 17.20
N ALA A 120 -7.43 -12.14 16.85
CA ALA A 120 -7.33 -13.31 17.74
C ALA A 120 -5.87 -13.75 17.92
N VAL A 121 -5.08 -13.70 16.84
CA VAL A 121 -3.64 -13.96 16.86
C VAL A 121 -2.94 -12.96 17.78
N ASP A 122 -3.15 -11.67 17.58
CA ASP A 122 -2.49 -10.63 18.37
C ASP A 122 -2.87 -10.71 19.87
N LEU A 123 -4.13 -11.02 20.21
CA LEU A 123 -4.59 -11.21 21.59
C LEU A 123 -3.92 -12.43 22.24
N ALA A 124 -3.81 -13.56 21.53
CA ALA A 124 -3.11 -14.75 22.02
C ALA A 124 -1.61 -14.48 22.24
N PHE A 125 -0.95 -13.74 21.33
CA PHE A 125 0.44 -13.33 21.51
C PHE A 125 0.64 -12.42 22.73
N ALA A 126 -0.31 -11.52 23.02
CA ALA A 126 -0.27 -10.67 24.21
C ALA A 126 -0.30 -11.49 25.51
N GLN A 127 -1.16 -12.52 25.54
CA GLN A 127 -1.33 -13.38 26.71
C GLN A 127 -0.11 -14.27 26.96
N VAL A 128 0.45 -14.90 25.93
CA VAL A 128 1.56 -15.87 26.08
C VAL A 128 2.88 -15.21 26.40
N TYR A 129 3.21 -14.11 25.70
CA TYR A 129 4.52 -13.48 25.82
C TYR A 129 4.56 -12.41 26.92
N GLY A 130 3.45 -12.21 27.64
CA GLY A 130 3.34 -11.15 28.66
C GLY A 130 3.61 -9.75 28.10
N LEU A 131 3.65 -9.62 26.78
CA LEU A 131 3.74 -8.37 26.09
C LEU A 131 2.36 -7.74 26.27
N THR A 132 2.29 -6.81 27.21
CA THR A 132 1.45 -5.64 27.01
C THR A 132 1.75 -5.19 25.60
N ILE A 133 0.87 -5.52 24.65
CA ILE A 133 0.90 -4.88 23.34
C ILE A 133 0.93 -3.40 23.70
N PRO A 134 1.98 -2.62 23.40
CA PRO A 134 1.85 -1.17 23.48
C PRO A 134 0.73 -0.88 22.50
N ALA A 135 -0.49 -0.68 23.02
CA ALA A 135 -1.76 -0.88 22.34
C ALA A 135 -1.64 -0.50 20.87
N ALA A 136 -1.36 -1.51 20.02
CA ALA A 136 -0.53 -1.37 18.81
C ALA A 136 -0.45 0.08 18.41
N GLU A 137 0.55 0.83 18.95
CA GLU A 137 0.58 2.31 18.96
C GLU A 137 -0.05 2.73 17.65
N VAL A 138 -1.35 3.05 17.68
CA VAL A 138 -2.11 3.30 16.46
C VAL A 138 -1.38 4.53 15.99
N PRO A 139 -0.49 4.43 14.97
CA PRO A 139 0.58 5.41 14.79
C PRO A 139 -0.13 6.73 14.80
N PRO A 140 0.08 7.56 15.85
CA PRO A 140 -0.93 8.43 16.46
C PRO A 140 -1.79 8.89 15.34
N ASP A 141 -2.99 8.28 15.21
CA ASP A 141 -3.83 8.37 14.00
C ASP A 141 -3.60 9.77 13.53
N PRO A 142 -2.91 9.97 12.40
CA PRO A 142 -2.56 11.31 12.07
C PRO A 142 -3.95 11.93 11.94
N GLN A 143 -4.28 12.75 12.94
CA GLN A 143 -4.41 14.15 12.70
C GLN A 143 -3.18 14.59 11.86
N ALA A 144 -2.94 14.01 10.66
CA ALA A 144 -3.29 14.60 9.40
C ALA A 144 -4.34 15.60 9.77
N ASN A 145 -3.90 16.76 10.27
CA ASN A 145 -3.79 17.92 9.45
C ASN A 145 -4.63 17.66 8.19
N ARG A 146 -5.94 17.52 8.43
CA ARG A 146 -6.93 17.53 7.39
C ARG A 146 -6.91 18.93 6.80
N ARG A 147 -6.26 19.90 7.45
CA ARG A 147 -5.96 21.24 6.93
C ARG A 147 -5.34 21.19 5.53
N PRO A 148 -4.16 20.63 5.25
CA PRO A 148 -3.63 20.57 3.89
C PRO A 148 -4.54 19.79 2.92
N PHE A 149 -5.17 18.70 3.35
CA PHE A 149 -6.11 17.92 2.51
C PHE A 149 -7.40 18.69 2.20
N LEU A 150 -7.97 19.41 3.17
CA LEU A 150 -9.14 20.27 3.04
C LEU A 150 -8.80 21.50 2.23
N VAL A 151 -7.61 22.08 2.40
CA VAL A 151 -7.15 23.23 1.61
C VAL A 151 -6.95 22.83 0.15
N THR A 152 -6.40 21.64 -0.13
CA THR A 152 -6.32 21.12 -1.50
C THR A 152 -7.69 20.74 -2.06
N LEU A 153 -8.54 20.08 -1.28
CA LEU A 153 -9.92 19.75 -1.66
C LEU A 153 -10.71 21.02 -1.98
N PHE A 154 -10.69 22.01 -1.10
CA PHE A 154 -11.39 23.28 -1.26
C PHE A 154 -10.77 24.12 -2.38
N GLY A 155 -9.45 24.06 -2.56
CA GLY A 155 -8.75 24.69 -3.68
C GLY A 155 -9.17 24.09 -5.03
N VAL A 156 -9.22 22.76 -5.13
CA VAL A 156 -9.70 22.06 -6.33
C VAL A 156 -11.19 22.32 -6.56
N LEU A 157 -12.01 22.32 -5.50
CA LEU A 157 -13.44 22.61 -5.58
C LEU A 157 -13.69 24.05 -6.05
N LEU A 158 -12.97 25.02 -5.49
CA LEU A 158 -13.07 26.43 -5.85
C LEU A 158 -12.56 26.66 -7.27
N LEU A 159 -11.46 26.02 -7.68
CA LEU A 159 -10.95 26.08 -9.03
C LEU A 159 -11.96 25.50 -10.04
N ASN A 160 -12.57 24.36 -9.72
CA ASN A 160 -13.62 23.76 -10.54
C ASN A 160 -14.90 24.61 -10.57
N PHE A 161 -15.26 25.25 -9.47
CA PHE A 161 -16.41 26.16 -9.41
C PHE A 161 -16.15 27.41 -10.24
N VAL A 162 -14.99 28.04 -10.09
CA VAL A 162 -14.58 29.20 -10.89
C VAL A 162 -14.50 28.81 -12.37
N ALA A 163 -13.86 27.69 -12.70
CA ALA A 163 -13.83 27.18 -14.07
C ALA A 163 -15.26 26.98 -14.60
N GLY A 164 -16.12 26.26 -13.87
CA GLY A 164 -17.51 26.01 -14.26
C GLY A 164 -18.33 27.29 -14.46
N CYS A 165 -18.22 28.28 -13.57
CA CYS A 165 -18.91 29.57 -13.70
C CYS A 165 -18.36 30.40 -14.86
N THR A 166 -17.04 30.45 -15.04
CA THR A 166 -16.41 31.19 -16.14
C THR A 166 -16.76 30.54 -17.47
N PHE A 167 -16.76 29.21 -17.55
CA PHE A 167 -17.16 28.46 -18.74
C PHE A 167 -18.66 28.55 -19.02
N SER A 168 -19.52 28.53 -18.00
CA SER A 168 -20.96 28.75 -18.18
C SER A 168 -21.21 30.16 -18.72
N GLY A 169 -20.51 31.19 -18.22
CA GLY A 169 -20.58 32.54 -18.77
C GLY A 169 -20.11 32.61 -20.22
N ILE A 170 -18.99 31.97 -20.55
CA ILE A 170 -18.42 31.93 -21.91
C ILE A 170 -19.36 31.18 -22.87
N ILE A 171 -19.88 30.01 -22.50
CA ILE A 171 -20.83 29.22 -23.31
C ILE A 171 -22.15 29.97 -23.49
N PHE A 172 -22.61 30.71 -22.49
CA PHE A 172 -23.82 31.52 -22.61
C PHE A 172 -23.62 32.71 -23.57
N THR A 173 -22.42 33.31 -23.60
CA THR A 173 -22.07 34.37 -24.55
C THR A 173 -21.74 33.87 -25.96
N LEU A 174 -21.28 32.62 -26.11
CA LEU A 174 -20.91 32.01 -27.40
C LEU A 174 -21.96 30.97 -27.80
N GLN A 175 -23.04 31.45 -28.44
CA GLN A 175 -24.08 30.59 -29.01
C GLN A 175 -23.48 29.41 -29.80
N ALA A 176 -23.98 28.22 -29.46
CA ALA A 176 -23.96 26.92 -30.13
C ALA A 176 -22.95 26.70 -31.28
N PHE A 177 -22.12 25.65 -31.14
CA PHE A 177 -21.11 25.15 -32.10
C PHE A 177 -19.71 25.77 -32.04
N ASN A 178 -19.13 25.89 -30.84
CA ASN A 178 -17.69 26.10 -30.72
C ASN A 178 -16.93 24.79 -30.41
N PRO A 179 -15.79 24.52 -31.09
CA PRO A 179 -14.93 23.35 -30.86
C PRO A 179 -14.35 23.27 -29.43
N SER A 180 -14.52 24.33 -28.63
CA SER A 180 -14.22 24.34 -27.19
C SER A 180 -15.03 23.30 -26.39
N MET A 181 -16.27 22.99 -26.81
CA MET A 181 -17.07 21.91 -26.20
C MET A 181 -16.43 20.51 -26.42
N PHE A 182 -15.78 20.29 -27.57
CA PHE A 182 -15.07 19.04 -27.86
C PHE A 182 -13.78 18.90 -27.05
N LEU A 183 -13.03 20.00 -26.86
CA LEU A 183 -11.87 20.03 -25.95
C LEU A 183 -12.28 19.73 -24.51
N LEU A 184 -13.45 20.20 -24.08
CA LEU A 184 -14.02 19.93 -22.76
C LEU A 184 -14.44 18.45 -22.61
N ALA A 185 -15.10 17.89 -23.62
CA ALA A 185 -15.42 16.46 -23.64
C ALA A 185 -14.16 15.58 -23.68
N ALA A 186 -13.03 16.08 -24.21
CA ALA A 186 -11.74 15.38 -24.24
C ALA A 186 -10.94 15.50 -22.93
N LEU A 187 -11.21 16.50 -22.09
CA LEU A 187 -10.60 16.64 -20.76
C LEU A 187 -11.09 15.57 -19.78
N ILE A 188 -12.35 15.16 -19.87
CA ILE A 188 -12.94 14.11 -19.03
C ILE A 188 -12.19 12.77 -19.16
N PRO A 189 -11.98 12.20 -20.37
CA PRO A 189 -11.22 10.96 -20.52
C PRO A 189 -9.73 11.14 -20.19
N LEU A 190 -9.16 12.33 -20.36
CA LEU A 190 -7.77 12.62 -19.96
C LEU A 190 -7.60 12.57 -18.43
N GLU A 191 -8.52 13.17 -17.67
CA GLU A 191 -8.53 13.08 -16.21
C GLU A 191 -8.70 11.63 -15.73
N MET A 192 -9.60 10.88 -16.39
CA MET A 192 -9.81 9.46 -16.08
C MET A 192 -8.57 8.60 -16.38
N ALA A 193 -7.81 8.93 -17.45
CA ALA A 193 -6.57 8.24 -17.80
C ALA A 193 -5.45 8.52 -16.79
N ILE A 194 -5.31 9.78 -16.34
CA ILE A 194 -4.36 10.16 -15.28
C ILE A 194 -4.71 9.43 -13.98
N MET A 195 -5.99 9.34 -13.64
CA MET A 195 -6.47 8.56 -12.50
C MET A 195 -6.11 7.08 -12.59
N ALA A 196 -6.37 6.45 -13.75
CA ALA A 196 -6.05 5.04 -13.96
C ALA A 196 -4.53 4.76 -13.87
N TYR A 197 -3.71 5.71 -14.31
CA TYR A 197 -2.26 5.65 -14.17
C TYR A 197 -1.81 5.71 -12.71
N PHE A 198 -2.36 6.64 -11.91
CA PHE A 198 -2.03 6.76 -10.49
C PHE A 198 -2.60 5.63 -9.62
N TRP A 199 -3.74 5.04 -10.00
CA TRP A 199 -4.34 3.88 -9.34
C TRP A 199 -3.38 2.67 -9.31
N ARG A 200 -2.66 2.42 -10.40
CA ARG A 200 -1.72 1.29 -10.51
C ARG A 200 -0.52 1.38 -9.56
N ARG A 201 -0.22 2.56 -9.02
CA ARG A 201 0.94 2.79 -8.13
C ARG A 201 0.64 2.76 -6.64
N ASN A 202 -0.56 2.33 -6.21
CA ASN A 202 -0.89 2.05 -4.80
C ASN A 202 -0.59 3.19 -3.79
N HIS A 203 -0.61 4.46 -4.21
CA HIS A 203 -0.38 5.57 -3.28
C HIS A 203 -1.67 5.95 -2.53
N PRO A 204 -1.65 6.12 -1.20
CA PRO A 204 -2.80 6.61 -0.41
C PRO A 204 -3.31 7.99 -0.89
N VAL A 205 -2.45 8.76 -1.54
CA VAL A 205 -2.78 10.05 -2.19
C VAL A 205 -3.80 9.86 -3.33
N ALA A 206 -3.72 8.76 -4.09
CA ALA A 206 -4.65 8.47 -5.19
C ALA A 206 -6.06 8.20 -4.67
N ARG A 207 -6.21 7.56 -3.50
CA ARG A 207 -7.52 7.38 -2.86
C ARG A 207 -8.12 8.72 -2.43
N GLY A 208 -7.30 9.62 -1.87
CA GLY A 208 -7.75 10.97 -1.50
C GLY A 208 -8.22 11.78 -2.71
N PHE A 209 -7.48 11.70 -3.82
CA PHE A 209 -7.86 12.35 -5.08
C PHE A 209 -9.16 11.77 -5.68
N MET A 210 -9.38 10.46 -5.52
CA MET A 210 -10.59 9.82 -5.99
C MET A 210 -11.84 10.28 -5.25
N TRP A 211 -11.77 10.36 -3.92
CA TRP A 211 -12.87 10.91 -3.12
C TRP A 211 -13.11 12.38 -3.41
N ALA A 212 -12.05 13.16 -3.63
CA ALA A 212 -12.17 14.57 -4.03
C ALA A 212 -12.90 14.72 -5.37
N LEU A 213 -12.56 13.88 -6.35
CA LEU A 213 -13.13 13.97 -7.70
C LEU A 213 -14.58 13.47 -7.74
N ILE A 214 -14.87 12.32 -7.11
CA ILE A 214 -16.24 11.81 -6.92
C ILE A 214 -17.09 12.82 -6.14
N GLY A 215 -16.51 13.47 -5.13
CA GLY A 215 -17.18 14.51 -4.35
C GLY A 215 -17.40 15.82 -5.12
N SER A 216 -16.53 16.15 -6.08
CA SER A 216 -16.65 17.37 -6.89
C SER A 216 -17.66 17.25 -8.04
N LEU A 217 -17.88 16.03 -8.55
CA LEU A 217 -18.82 15.75 -9.65
C LEU A 217 -20.26 16.27 -9.39
N PRO A 218 -20.88 16.00 -8.21
CA PRO A 218 -22.19 16.55 -7.87
C PRO A 218 -22.22 18.08 -7.82
N VAL A 219 -21.13 18.71 -7.36
CA VAL A 219 -21.03 20.17 -7.21
C VAL A 219 -20.94 20.83 -8.58
N VAL A 220 -20.14 20.27 -9.49
CA VAL A 220 -20.05 20.73 -10.88
C VAL A 220 -21.39 20.54 -11.60
N ALA A 221 -22.03 19.38 -11.42
CA ALA A 221 -23.36 19.11 -11.99
C ALA A 221 -24.42 20.10 -11.47
N MET A 222 -24.42 20.40 -10.17
CA MET A 222 -25.28 21.41 -9.57
C MET A 222 -25.03 22.80 -10.17
N GLY A 223 -23.76 23.21 -10.31
CA GLY A 223 -23.40 24.50 -10.90
C GLY A 223 -23.86 24.64 -12.35
N LEU A 224 -23.69 23.59 -13.16
CA LEU A 224 -24.16 23.56 -14.55
C LEU A 224 -25.70 23.61 -14.63
N LEU A 225 -26.40 22.86 -13.78
CA LEU A 225 -27.85 22.88 -13.70
C LEU A 225 -28.36 24.28 -13.33
N LEU A 226 -27.74 24.91 -12.33
CA LEU A 226 -28.10 26.25 -11.86
C LEU A 226 -27.83 27.31 -12.94
N GLY A 227 -26.69 27.25 -13.61
CA GLY A 227 -26.37 28.10 -14.76
C GLY A 227 -27.37 27.93 -15.90
N PHE A 228 -27.77 26.69 -16.19
CA PHE A 228 -28.79 26.39 -17.19
C PHE A 228 -30.17 26.97 -16.80
N CYS A 229 -30.58 26.81 -15.53
CA CYS A 229 -31.84 27.37 -15.02
C CYS A 229 -31.86 28.90 -15.08
N ILE A 230 -30.78 29.58 -14.64
CA ILE A 230 -30.65 31.04 -14.72
C ILE A 230 -30.69 31.49 -16.19
N GLY A 231 -30.00 30.76 -17.06
CA GLY A 231 -29.98 31.03 -18.49
C GLY A 231 -31.35 30.96 -19.14
N ILE A 232 -32.15 29.95 -18.81
CA ILE A 232 -33.54 29.84 -19.28
C ILE A 232 -34.37 31.02 -18.76
N VAL A 233 -34.30 31.34 -17.47
CA VAL A 233 -35.07 32.44 -16.88
C VAL A 233 -34.70 33.80 -17.49
N SER A 234 -33.42 34.04 -17.77
CA SER A 234 -32.97 35.28 -18.40
C SER A 234 -33.37 35.42 -19.88
N SER A 235 -33.77 34.33 -20.53
CA SER A 235 -34.18 34.30 -21.94
C SER A 235 -35.69 34.48 -22.14
N TYR A 236 -36.47 34.44 -21.05
CA TYR A 236 -37.91 34.71 -21.03
C TYR A 236 -38.19 36.15 -20.61
#